data_AF-J3Z2W9-F1
#
_entry.id   AF-J3Z2W9-F1
#
_cell.length_a   1.000
_cell.length_b   1.000
_cell.length_c   1.000
_cell.angle_alpha   90.00
_cell.angle_beta   90.00
_cell.angle_gamma   90.00
#
_symmetry.space_group_name_H-M   'P 1'
#
loop_
_entity.id
_entity.type
_entity.pdbx_description
1 polymer ?
#
loop_
_entity_poly.entity_id
_entity_poly.type
_entity_poly.pdbx_seq_one_letter_code
_entity_poly.pdbx_strand_id
1 'polypeptide(L)'
;MTKQVPSTALPLSAKQLDQFQKAAGDLSPLQLAWISGYFWGQVADSHPPRAGVLPPEIISAVRPITLLSASQTGNARQLAEELRDDLIAAQLAVVLIKAGDYKFKHMSQEKVLLVVTSTQGDGDPPEEAIALYKYLFSKKAPAMTDTHFAVFGLGDRSYQHFAKTGKDFDSRLAELGAQRLHDRVDADVNYQLQAEAWRTAIVERLKAWVELSRPVQQKVSVGSNSNNIDVSSYTKNAPLSAHLLLNQKITSRESLKDVRHLEIDLADSGLHYQPGDALGVWYENDPALINELLELLLLKGDEPVDIAGKTLCLSEALKKHYELTHNTPALVEGYTNLVGGGLLSSVVQDQAKLQHFALATPIVDMVRYASIALRAEQLLKLLRPLTPRLYSISSSQADVGEEVHITVGVVRYEINGRGRSGGASSFLADRLREEDELRVFIEHNDNFRLPSDPDTPIIMIGPGTGVAPFRAFLQQRAADGAPGKNWLFFGNPHFIDDFLYQVEWQRYVKEGLLSNIDLAWSRDQAQKIYVQDRIREKGAEVWHWIQQNAHIYVCGDARHMARDVEQALLAVVAKHGNMHVEQADEFLSELRIERRYQRDVY
;
A
#
# COMPACT_ATOMS: atom_id res chain seq x y z
N MET A 1 -46.86 -8.84 -35.95
CA MET A 1 -46.32 -7.54 -36.41
C MET A 1 -44.86 -7.72 -36.75
N THR A 2 -44.55 -8.01 -38.01
CA THR A 2 -43.19 -8.07 -38.54
C THR A 2 -42.62 -6.66 -38.56
N LYS A 3 -41.65 -6.38 -37.67
CA LYS A 3 -40.88 -5.12 -37.72
C LYS A 3 -40.03 -5.13 -38.99
N GLN A 4 -40.44 -4.37 -40.00
CA GLN A 4 -39.58 -4.05 -41.14
C GLN A 4 -38.38 -3.27 -40.63
N VAL A 5 -37.19 -3.80 -40.88
CA VAL A 5 -35.92 -3.12 -40.66
C VAL A 5 -35.75 -2.07 -41.78
N PRO A 6 -35.36 -0.81 -41.48
CA PRO A 6 -35.20 0.23 -42.50
C PRO A 6 -34.13 -0.15 -43.54
N SER A 7 -34.42 0.04 -44.83
CA SER A 7 -33.62 -0.44 -45.97
C SER A 7 -32.42 0.45 -46.34
N THR A 8 -31.71 1.00 -45.37
CA THR A 8 -30.48 1.77 -45.64
C THR A 8 -29.32 1.19 -44.84
N ALA A 9 -28.33 0.66 -45.59
CA ALA A 9 -27.03 0.15 -45.17
C ALA A 9 -26.93 -1.31 -44.64
N LEU A 10 -27.53 -2.28 -45.34
CA LEU A 10 -27.14 -3.69 -45.20
C LEU A 10 -26.32 -4.13 -46.42
N PRO A 11 -25.20 -4.86 -46.25
CA PRO A 11 -24.35 -5.34 -47.36
C PRO A 11 -24.97 -6.52 -48.15
N LEU A 12 -26.28 -6.75 -48.01
CA LEU A 12 -27.01 -7.86 -48.62
C LEU A 12 -28.05 -7.32 -49.61
N SER A 13 -28.12 -7.94 -50.80
CA SER A 13 -29.20 -7.62 -51.75
C SER A 13 -30.57 -8.05 -51.20
N ALA A 14 -31.64 -7.40 -51.67
CA ALA A 14 -33.00 -7.72 -51.24
C ALA A 14 -33.36 -9.21 -51.43
N LYS A 15 -32.81 -9.85 -52.48
CA LYS A 15 -33.01 -11.29 -52.73
C LYS A 15 -32.26 -12.18 -51.73
N GLN A 16 -31.04 -11.79 -51.34
CA GLN A 16 -30.26 -12.51 -50.32
C GLN A 16 -30.88 -12.34 -48.93
N LEU A 17 -31.41 -11.15 -48.62
CA LEU A 17 -32.09 -10.88 -47.36
C LEU A 17 -33.38 -11.70 -47.22
N ASP A 18 -34.20 -11.80 -48.27
CA ASP A 18 -35.42 -12.63 -48.27
C ASP A 18 -35.11 -14.13 -48.09
N GLN A 19 -34.05 -14.63 -48.73
CA GLN A 19 -33.58 -16.01 -48.56
C GLN A 19 -33.09 -16.27 -47.14
N PHE A 20 -32.33 -15.34 -46.56
CA PHE A 20 -31.83 -15.45 -45.18
C PHE A 20 -32.97 -15.39 -44.16
N GLN A 21 -33.93 -14.48 -44.33
CA GLN A 21 -35.09 -14.36 -43.43
C GLN A 21 -35.99 -15.60 -43.46
N LYS A 22 -36.17 -16.22 -44.64
CA LYS A 22 -36.88 -17.50 -44.76
C LYS A 22 -36.14 -18.66 -44.07
N ALA A 23 -34.81 -18.72 -44.22
CA ALA A 23 -34.00 -19.75 -43.56
C ALA A 23 -33.88 -19.55 -42.04
N ALA A 24 -33.92 -18.30 -41.56
CA ALA A 24 -33.80 -17.96 -40.15
C ALA A 24 -35.11 -18.11 -39.36
N GLY A 25 -36.27 -18.12 -40.04
CA GLY A 25 -37.59 -18.14 -39.40
C GLY A 25 -37.89 -19.39 -38.56
N ASP A 26 -37.28 -20.53 -38.91
CA ASP A 26 -37.49 -21.82 -38.25
C ASP A 26 -36.36 -22.19 -37.27
N LEU A 27 -35.41 -21.28 -37.01
CA LEU A 27 -34.23 -21.54 -36.19
C LEU A 27 -34.35 -20.96 -34.78
N SER A 28 -33.88 -21.73 -33.80
CA SER A 28 -33.77 -21.29 -32.41
C SER A 28 -32.63 -20.27 -32.20
N PRO A 29 -32.65 -19.48 -31.10
CA PRO A 29 -31.58 -18.52 -30.80
C PRO A 29 -30.18 -19.14 -30.74
N LEU A 30 -30.06 -20.38 -30.24
CA LEU A 30 -28.78 -21.09 -30.16
C LEU A 30 -28.27 -21.50 -31.56
N GLN A 31 -29.17 -21.89 -32.46
CA GLN A 31 -28.83 -22.24 -33.85
C GLN A 31 -28.41 -21.00 -34.64
N LEU A 32 -29.07 -19.86 -34.42
CA LEU A 32 -28.67 -18.59 -35.03
C LEU A 32 -27.28 -18.15 -34.54
N ALA A 33 -26.98 -18.29 -33.25
CA ALA A 33 -25.65 -18.00 -32.70
C ALA A 33 -24.57 -18.90 -33.31
N TRP A 34 -24.83 -20.20 -33.44
CA TRP A 34 -23.91 -21.16 -34.06
C TRP A 34 -23.63 -20.83 -35.54
N ILE A 35 -24.67 -20.51 -36.32
CA ILE A 35 -24.54 -20.14 -37.73
C ILE A 35 -23.72 -18.85 -37.90
N SER A 36 -23.87 -17.88 -36.99
CA SER A 36 -23.06 -16.66 -37.02
C SER A 36 -21.57 -16.97 -36.87
N GLY A 37 -21.21 -17.90 -35.98
CA GLY A 37 -19.83 -18.39 -35.81
C GLY A 37 -19.32 -19.17 -37.02
N TYR A 38 -20.18 -19.98 -37.65
CA TYR A 38 -19.84 -20.73 -38.86
C TYR A 38 -19.51 -19.80 -40.05
N PHE A 39 -20.32 -18.76 -40.30
CA PHE A 39 -20.02 -17.78 -41.34
C PHE A 39 -18.77 -16.96 -41.03
N TRP A 40 -18.52 -16.64 -39.75
CA TRP A 40 -17.28 -15.98 -39.34
C TRP A 40 -16.04 -16.85 -39.63
N GLY A 41 -16.15 -18.17 -39.44
CA GLY A 41 -15.13 -19.14 -39.82
C GLY A 41 -14.86 -19.20 -41.33
N GLN A 42 -15.91 -19.16 -42.16
CA GLN A 42 -15.72 -19.17 -43.63
C GLN A 42 -15.04 -17.90 -44.16
N VAL A 43 -15.26 -16.75 -43.51
CA VAL A 43 -14.57 -15.49 -43.85
C VAL A 43 -13.07 -15.56 -43.46
N ALA A 44 -12.73 -16.31 -42.42
CA ALA A 44 -11.34 -16.58 -42.05
C ALA A 44 -10.63 -17.50 -43.07
N ASP A 45 -11.36 -18.43 -43.71
CA ASP A 45 -10.83 -19.37 -44.70
C ASP A 45 -10.66 -18.80 -46.13
N SER A 46 -11.13 -17.58 -46.41
CA SER A 46 -11.16 -17.01 -47.78
C SER A 46 -9.96 -16.11 -48.15
N HIS A 47 -8.87 -16.14 -47.39
CA HIS A 47 -7.58 -15.52 -47.77
C HIS A 47 -6.65 -16.55 -48.47
N PRO A 48 -5.91 -16.17 -49.53
CA PRO A 48 -5.12 -17.12 -50.32
C PRO A 48 -3.91 -17.67 -49.53
N PRO A 49 -3.40 -18.87 -49.90
CA PRO A 49 -2.53 -19.66 -49.03
C PRO A 49 -1.08 -19.18 -49.08
N ARG A 50 -0.44 -19.02 -47.92
CA ARG A 50 1.02 -19.10 -47.81
C ARG A 50 1.42 -20.57 -47.57
N ALA A 51 2.43 -21.00 -48.31
CA ALA A 51 2.85 -22.39 -48.48
C ALA A 51 3.07 -23.16 -47.16
N GLY A 52 2.78 -24.47 -47.25
CA GLY A 52 2.70 -25.47 -46.19
C GLY A 52 3.71 -25.35 -45.04
N VAL A 53 3.16 -25.36 -43.84
CA VAL A 53 3.84 -25.85 -42.64
C VAL A 53 3.02 -27.04 -42.17
N LEU A 54 3.68 -28.20 -42.02
CA LEU A 54 3.15 -29.39 -41.36
C LEU A 54 2.51 -29.00 -40.01
N PRO A 55 1.55 -29.79 -39.48
CA PRO A 55 0.91 -29.46 -38.21
C PRO A 55 2.01 -29.22 -37.16
N PRO A 56 1.97 -28.10 -36.40
CA PRO A 56 2.96 -27.89 -35.37
C PRO A 56 2.80 -29.05 -34.38
N GLU A 57 3.86 -29.85 -34.26
CA GLU A 57 4.09 -30.61 -33.04
C GLU A 57 3.93 -29.64 -31.87
N ILE A 58 3.29 -30.12 -30.81
CA ILE A 58 3.00 -29.36 -29.59
C ILE A 58 4.32 -28.80 -29.05
N ILE A 59 4.64 -27.55 -29.40
CA ILE A 59 5.76 -26.81 -28.84
C ILE A 59 5.43 -26.61 -27.37
N SER A 60 6.23 -27.21 -26.50
CA SER A 60 6.24 -26.95 -25.06
C SER A 60 6.19 -25.44 -24.83
N ALA A 61 5.09 -24.93 -24.29
CA ALA A 61 4.93 -23.53 -23.95
C ALA A 61 6.06 -23.13 -22.99
N VAL A 62 6.91 -22.19 -23.39
CA VAL A 62 7.83 -21.51 -22.47
C VAL A 62 6.94 -20.87 -21.41
N ARG A 63 6.88 -21.48 -20.22
CA ARG A 63 6.08 -20.94 -19.11
C ARG A 63 6.69 -19.59 -18.73
N PRO A 64 5.88 -18.53 -18.62
CA PRO A 64 6.39 -17.22 -18.28
C PRO A 64 6.99 -17.21 -16.87
N ILE A 65 7.97 -16.35 -16.65
CA ILE A 65 8.50 -16.02 -15.34
C ILE A 65 7.39 -15.33 -14.54
N THR A 66 7.07 -15.85 -13.36
CA THR A 66 6.10 -15.22 -12.47
C THR A 66 6.83 -14.25 -11.56
N LEU A 67 6.45 -12.98 -11.60
CA LEU A 67 6.97 -11.93 -10.74
C LEU A 67 5.87 -11.47 -9.78
N LEU A 68 6.05 -11.70 -8.48
CA LEU A 68 5.14 -11.27 -7.43
C LEU A 68 5.58 -9.93 -6.85
N SER A 69 4.64 -9.00 -6.77
CA SER A 69 4.77 -7.76 -6.01
C SER A 69 3.95 -7.84 -4.73
N ALA A 70 4.59 -7.57 -3.59
CA ALA A 70 3.96 -7.45 -2.28
C ALA A 70 4.36 -6.10 -1.69
N SER A 71 3.48 -5.10 -1.80
CA SER A 71 3.76 -3.72 -1.44
C SER A 71 2.68 -3.12 -0.56
N GLN A 72 3.10 -2.37 0.46
CA GLN A 72 2.21 -1.52 1.25
C GLN A 72 2.13 -0.10 0.71
N THR A 73 3.28 0.51 0.44
CA THR A 73 3.44 1.95 0.10
C THR A 73 4.02 2.13 -1.31
N GLY A 74 3.71 1.22 -2.22
CA GLY A 74 4.09 1.30 -3.64
C GLY A 74 5.56 0.99 -3.98
N ASN A 75 6.52 1.20 -3.08
CA ASN A 75 7.96 1.05 -3.40
C ASN A 75 8.32 -0.35 -3.97
N ALA A 76 7.76 -1.42 -3.39
CA ALA A 76 7.99 -2.80 -3.85
C ALA A 76 7.28 -3.07 -5.19
N ARG A 77 6.12 -2.44 -5.42
CA ARG A 77 5.37 -2.53 -6.67
C ARG A 77 6.11 -1.84 -7.81
N GLN A 78 6.57 -0.62 -7.58
CA GLN A 78 7.37 0.13 -8.54
C GLN A 78 8.63 -0.67 -8.94
N LEU A 79 9.36 -1.22 -7.97
CA LEU A 79 10.55 -2.04 -8.27
C LEU A 79 10.20 -3.30 -9.09
N ALA A 80 9.05 -3.93 -8.82
CA ALA A 80 8.60 -5.07 -9.61
C ALA A 80 8.18 -4.67 -11.03
N GLU A 81 7.57 -3.50 -11.23
CA GLU A 81 7.26 -2.96 -12.56
C GLU A 81 8.53 -2.64 -13.34
N GLU A 82 9.51 -2.01 -12.70
CA GLU A 82 10.82 -1.74 -13.29
C GLU A 82 11.53 -3.05 -13.71
N LEU A 83 11.52 -4.08 -12.87
CA LEU A 83 12.08 -5.40 -13.22
C LEU A 83 11.29 -6.07 -14.35
N ARG A 84 9.96 -5.98 -14.36
CA ARG A 84 9.13 -6.49 -15.46
C ARG A 84 9.57 -5.86 -16.78
N ASP A 85 9.77 -4.54 -16.80
CA ASP A 85 10.13 -3.81 -18.01
C ASP A 85 11.54 -4.20 -18.49
N ASP A 86 12.49 -4.40 -17.56
CA ASP A 86 13.83 -4.92 -17.89
C ASP A 86 13.77 -6.34 -18.49
N LEU A 87 12.92 -7.22 -17.94
CA LEU A 87 12.73 -8.58 -18.44
C LEU A 87 12.07 -8.60 -19.83
N ILE A 88 11.08 -7.73 -20.07
CA ILE A 88 10.45 -7.56 -21.38
C ILE A 88 11.47 -7.04 -22.40
N ALA A 89 12.27 -6.04 -22.03
CA ALA A 89 13.35 -5.52 -22.88
C ALA A 89 14.40 -6.59 -23.20
N ALA A 90 14.62 -7.53 -22.26
CA ALA A 90 15.45 -8.71 -22.44
C ALA A 90 14.80 -9.85 -23.24
N GLN A 91 13.58 -9.69 -23.75
CA GLN A 91 12.79 -10.70 -24.48
C GLN A 91 12.47 -11.96 -23.65
N LEU A 92 12.38 -11.80 -22.32
CA LEU A 92 11.96 -12.85 -21.40
C LEU A 92 10.46 -12.70 -21.14
N ALA A 93 9.70 -13.80 -21.31
CA ALA A 93 8.27 -13.80 -21.03
C ALA A 93 8.07 -13.69 -19.50
N VAL A 94 7.43 -12.62 -19.04
CA VAL A 94 7.18 -12.35 -17.62
C VAL A 94 5.72 -11.97 -17.39
N VAL A 95 5.15 -12.41 -16.27
CA VAL A 95 3.84 -11.98 -15.78
C VAL A 95 4.02 -11.40 -14.38
N LEU A 96 3.68 -10.11 -14.23
CA LEU A 96 3.65 -9.42 -12.95
C LEU A 96 2.28 -9.62 -12.28
N ILE A 97 2.26 -10.11 -11.04
CA ILE A 97 1.05 -10.39 -10.27
C ILE A 97 1.19 -9.71 -8.89
N LYS A 98 0.13 -9.02 -8.43
CA LYS A 98 0.04 -8.53 -7.06
C LYS A 98 -0.18 -9.72 -6.11
N ALA A 99 0.46 -9.75 -4.96
CA ALA A 99 0.43 -10.90 -4.06
C ALA A 99 -1.01 -11.30 -3.65
N GLY A 100 -1.91 -10.31 -3.48
CA GLY A 100 -3.32 -10.55 -3.17
C GLY A 100 -4.12 -11.20 -4.30
N ASP A 101 -3.69 -11.05 -5.54
CA ASP A 101 -4.35 -11.62 -6.72
C ASP A 101 -3.80 -13.01 -7.09
N TYR A 102 -2.71 -13.44 -6.46
CA TYR A 102 -2.04 -14.70 -6.77
C TYR A 102 -2.90 -15.91 -6.40
N LYS A 103 -3.10 -16.81 -7.38
CA LYS A 103 -3.88 -18.03 -7.18
C LYS A 103 -2.99 -19.17 -6.68
N PHE A 104 -3.15 -19.55 -5.42
CA PHE A 104 -2.30 -20.53 -4.73
C PHE A 104 -2.18 -21.89 -5.44
N LYS A 105 -3.21 -22.30 -6.20
CA LYS A 105 -3.21 -23.55 -6.99
C LYS A 105 -2.13 -23.57 -8.08
N HIS A 106 -1.63 -22.42 -8.51
CA HIS A 106 -0.60 -22.32 -9.55
C HIS A 106 0.81 -22.52 -9.00
N MET A 107 1.00 -22.47 -7.67
CA MET A 107 2.33 -22.49 -7.05
C MET A 107 3.16 -23.73 -7.38
N SER A 108 2.53 -24.91 -7.44
CA SER A 108 3.21 -26.16 -7.82
C SER A 108 3.62 -26.22 -9.30
N GLN A 109 3.14 -25.29 -10.12
CA GLN A 109 3.38 -25.22 -11.56
C GLN A 109 4.46 -24.20 -11.93
N GLU A 110 4.90 -23.39 -10.97
CA GLU A 110 5.90 -22.34 -11.18
C GLU A 110 7.26 -22.94 -11.50
N LYS A 111 7.90 -22.44 -12.58
CA LYS A 111 9.28 -22.80 -12.93
C LYS A 111 10.28 -21.73 -12.52
N VAL A 112 9.88 -20.45 -12.61
CA VAL A 112 10.65 -19.32 -12.12
C VAL A 112 9.71 -18.38 -11.37
N LEU A 113 10.01 -18.14 -10.09
CA LEU A 113 9.25 -17.27 -9.20
C LEU A 113 10.15 -16.17 -8.64
N LEU A 114 9.90 -14.92 -9.02
CA LEU A 114 10.58 -13.76 -8.48
C LEU A 114 9.64 -13.07 -7.49
N VAL A 115 10.14 -12.69 -6.31
CA VAL A 115 9.32 -12.03 -5.27
C VAL A 115 9.97 -10.71 -4.87
N VAL A 116 9.24 -9.61 -5.02
CA VAL A 116 9.63 -8.29 -4.51
C VAL A 116 8.63 -7.92 -3.42
N THR A 117 9.11 -7.81 -2.18
CA THR A 117 8.24 -7.64 -1.01
C THR A 117 8.74 -6.57 -0.05
N SER A 118 7.84 -5.78 0.52
CA SER A 118 8.15 -4.91 1.67
C SER A 118 7.83 -5.59 3.00
N THR A 119 8.43 -5.15 4.10
CA THR A 119 8.08 -5.59 5.46
C THR A 119 7.34 -4.48 6.21
N GLN A 120 6.29 -4.83 6.97
CA GLN A 120 5.50 -3.89 7.77
C GLN A 120 5.71 -4.07 9.27
N GLY A 121 5.61 -2.97 10.02
CA GLY A 121 5.55 -2.95 11.49
C GLY A 121 6.57 -3.87 12.18
N ASP A 122 6.06 -4.84 12.94
CA ASP A 122 6.86 -5.83 13.69
C ASP A 122 7.32 -7.03 12.82
N GLY A 123 7.58 -6.78 11.54
CA GLY A 123 8.04 -7.82 10.63
C GLY A 123 6.91 -8.64 10.02
N ASP A 124 5.73 -8.05 9.89
CA ASP A 124 4.56 -8.64 9.23
C ASP A 124 4.64 -8.39 7.71
N PRO A 125 4.09 -9.30 6.88
CA PRO A 125 4.01 -9.06 5.44
C PRO A 125 3.06 -7.90 5.12
N PRO A 126 3.16 -7.28 3.93
CA PRO A 126 2.21 -6.27 3.46
C PRO A 126 0.82 -6.86 3.44
N GLU A 127 -0.20 -6.02 3.61
CA GLU A 127 -1.58 -6.48 3.80
C GLU A 127 -2.04 -7.43 2.68
N GLU A 128 -1.73 -7.08 1.43
CA GLU A 128 -2.06 -7.88 0.26
C GLU A 128 -1.37 -9.27 0.21
N ALA A 129 -0.27 -9.45 0.93
CA ALA A 129 0.49 -10.68 0.93
C ALA A 129 0.16 -11.61 2.12
N ILE A 130 -0.68 -11.19 3.07
CA ILE A 130 -0.97 -11.98 4.28
C ILE A 130 -1.55 -13.35 3.95
N ALA A 131 -2.52 -13.42 3.03
CA ALA A 131 -3.14 -14.70 2.66
C ALA A 131 -2.12 -15.65 2.01
N LEU A 132 -1.28 -15.13 1.10
CA LEU A 132 -0.19 -15.89 0.47
C LEU A 132 0.85 -16.36 1.50
N TYR A 133 1.24 -15.47 2.42
CA TYR A 133 2.17 -15.75 3.50
C TYR A 133 1.63 -16.88 4.40
N LYS A 134 0.39 -16.75 4.92
CA LYS A 134 -0.27 -17.81 5.70
C LYS A 134 -0.34 -19.12 4.92
N TYR A 135 -0.68 -19.09 3.63
CA TYR A 135 -0.74 -20.28 2.80
C TYR A 135 0.63 -20.99 2.70
N LEU A 136 1.70 -20.27 2.41
CA LEU A 136 3.06 -20.82 2.31
C LEU A 136 3.54 -21.47 3.61
N PHE A 137 3.23 -20.85 4.76
CA PHE A 137 3.60 -21.36 6.08
C PHE A 137 2.65 -22.46 6.61
N SER A 138 1.55 -22.74 5.91
CA SER A 138 0.63 -23.81 6.26
C SER A 138 1.12 -25.19 5.78
N LYS A 139 0.49 -26.25 6.28
CA LYS A 139 0.69 -27.63 5.79
C LYS A 139 0.12 -27.85 4.36
N LYS A 140 -0.63 -26.90 3.81
CA LYS A 140 -1.28 -26.98 2.49
C LYS A 140 -0.35 -26.51 1.35
N ALA A 141 0.82 -25.94 1.67
CA ALA A 141 1.79 -25.49 0.67
C ALA A 141 2.38 -26.68 -0.11
N PRO A 142 2.46 -26.63 -1.45
CA PRO A 142 3.01 -27.72 -2.24
C PRO A 142 4.54 -27.72 -2.19
N ALA A 143 5.15 -28.87 -2.49
CA ALA A 143 6.57 -28.93 -2.78
C ALA A 143 6.88 -28.19 -4.10
N MET A 144 8.02 -27.50 -4.15
CA MET A 144 8.45 -26.61 -5.23
C MET A 144 9.82 -27.03 -5.80
N THR A 145 10.09 -28.33 -5.87
CA THR A 145 11.40 -28.89 -6.25
C THR A 145 11.91 -28.50 -7.64
N ASP A 146 10.99 -28.16 -8.53
CA ASP A 146 11.29 -27.75 -9.91
C ASP A 146 11.28 -26.23 -10.12
N THR A 147 11.13 -25.45 -9.05
CA THR A 147 11.01 -24.00 -9.12
C THR A 147 12.34 -23.35 -8.81
N HIS A 148 12.76 -22.38 -9.63
CA HIS A 148 13.83 -21.46 -9.32
C HIS A 148 13.25 -20.16 -8.78
N PHE A 149 13.88 -19.54 -7.79
CA PHE A 149 13.36 -18.32 -7.20
C PHE A 149 14.44 -17.30 -6.82
N ALA A 150 14.04 -16.04 -6.72
CA ALA A 150 14.85 -14.99 -6.11
C ALA A 150 13.95 -14.00 -5.38
N VAL A 151 14.45 -13.42 -4.29
CA VAL A 151 13.69 -12.51 -3.44
C VAL A 151 14.42 -11.18 -3.25
N PHE A 152 13.70 -10.08 -3.40
CA PHE A 152 14.13 -8.74 -2.99
C PHE A 152 13.23 -8.25 -1.86
N GLY A 153 13.81 -8.10 -0.67
CA GLY A 153 13.12 -7.63 0.53
C GLY A 153 13.41 -6.16 0.80
N LEU A 154 12.39 -5.31 0.76
CA LEU A 154 12.45 -3.93 1.24
C LEU A 154 12.12 -3.89 2.73
N GLY A 155 13.01 -3.31 3.53
CA GLY A 155 12.80 -3.06 4.95
C GLY A 155 13.37 -1.72 5.37
N ASP A 156 13.28 -1.45 6.67
CA ASP A 156 13.91 -0.29 7.29
C ASP A 156 14.72 -0.79 8.51
N ARG A 157 16.03 -0.49 8.54
CA ARG A 157 16.93 -0.95 9.61
C ARG A 157 16.63 -0.34 10.98
N SER A 158 15.79 0.70 11.04
CA SER A 158 15.28 1.25 12.29
C SER A 158 14.27 0.34 13.00
N TYR A 159 13.73 -0.66 12.30
CA TYR A 159 12.82 -1.64 12.87
C TYR A 159 13.57 -2.89 13.32
N GLN A 160 13.09 -3.51 14.40
CA GLN A 160 13.66 -4.75 14.96
C GLN A 160 13.72 -5.88 13.92
N HIS A 161 12.68 -5.98 13.08
CA HIS A 161 12.51 -7.04 12.10
C HIS A 161 12.85 -6.60 10.68
N PHE A 162 14.07 -6.06 10.49
CA PHE A 162 14.56 -5.59 9.19
C PHE A 162 14.43 -6.65 8.08
N ALA A 163 13.70 -6.30 7.01
CA ALA A 163 13.44 -7.13 5.83
C ALA A 163 12.90 -8.55 6.14
N LYS A 164 12.25 -8.73 7.31
CA LYS A 164 11.80 -10.04 7.79
C LYS A 164 10.93 -10.79 6.78
N THR A 165 9.92 -10.15 6.20
CA THR A 165 9.07 -10.77 5.18
C THR A 165 9.86 -11.32 3.99
N GLY A 166 10.86 -10.58 3.48
CA GLY A 166 11.74 -11.07 2.41
C GLY A 166 12.55 -12.30 2.84
N LYS A 167 13.09 -12.29 4.07
CA LYS A 167 13.81 -13.42 4.67
C LYS A 167 12.92 -14.65 4.84
N ASP A 168 11.68 -14.43 5.25
CA ASP A 168 10.68 -15.47 5.50
C ASP A 168 10.26 -16.12 4.17
N PHE A 169 9.96 -15.34 3.13
CA PHE A 169 9.69 -15.86 1.78
C PHE A 169 10.88 -16.67 1.24
N ASP A 170 12.10 -16.14 1.31
CA ASP A 170 13.29 -16.81 0.79
C ASP A 170 13.58 -18.13 1.52
N SER A 171 13.52 -18.12 2.86
CA SER A 171 13.73 -19.32 3.67
C SER A 171 12.66 -20.35 3.39
N ARG A 172 11.39 -19.92 3.34
CA ARG A 172 10.26 -20.82 3.15
C ARG A 172 10.22 -21.46 1.77
N LEU A 173 10.52 -20.71 0.70
CA LEU A 173 10.60 -21.24 -0.65
C LEU A 173 11.71 -22.29 -0.77
N ALA A 174 12.86 -22.05 -0.14
CA ALA A 174 13.94 -23.04 -0.09
C ALA A 174 13.56 -24.31 0.71
N GLU A 175 12.87 -24.16 1.85
CA GLU A 175 12.35 -25.29 2.62
C GLU A 175 11.34 -26.15 1.83
N LEU A 176 10.56 -25.52 0.95
CA LEU A 176 9.64 -26.22 0.04
C LEU A 176 10.36 -26.89 -1.14
N GLY A 177 11.68 -26.75 -1.25
CA GLY A 177 12.52 -27.42 -2.25
C GLY A 177 12.90 -26.56 -3.46
N ALA A 178 12.49 -25.29 -3.51
CA ALA A 178 12.83 -24.39 -4.61
C ALA A 178 14.33 -24.03 -4.58
N GLN A 179 14.90 -23.78 -5.75
CA GLN A 179 16.33 -23.48 -5.94
C GLN A 179 16.55 -21.97 -6.06
N ARG A 180 17.50 -21.42 -5.29
CA ARG A 180 17.83 -19.99 -5.38
C ARG A 180 18.56 -19.68 -6.68
N LEU A 181 17.94 -18.84 -7.51
CA LEU A 181 18.53 -18.29 -8.73
C LEU A 181 19.57 -17.21 -8.42
N HIS A 182 19.28 -16.37 -7.43
CA HIS A 182 20.14 -15.30 -6.94
C HIS A 182 19.96 -15.17 -5.44
N ASP A 183 21.01 -14.78 -4.72
CA ASP A 183 20.93 -14.51 -3.29
C ASP A 183 19.91 -13.39 -3.01
N ARG A 184 19.19 -13.54 -1.90
CA ARG A 184 18.24 -12.53 -1.44
C ARG A 184 18.95 -11.22 -1.16
N VAL A 185 18.32 -10.11 -1.54
CA VAL A 185 18.75 -8.76 -1.16
C VAL A 185 17.82 -8.22 -0.08
N ASP A 186 18.42 -7.80 1.05
CA ASP A 186 17.73 -7.13 2.16
C ASP A 186 18.06 -5.63 2.09
N ALA A 187 17.17 -4.85 1.46
CA ALA A 187 17.39 -3.44 1.16
C ALA A 187 16.77 -2.51 2.21
N ASP A 188 17.46 -1.42 2.53
CA ASP A 188 16.99 -0.35 3.41
C ASP A 188 16.27 0.76 2.62
N VAL A 189 15.84 1.85 3.26
CA VAL A 189 15.07 2.96 2.63
C VAL A 189 15.72 3.52 1.34
N ASN A 190 17.06 3.52 1.27
CA ASN A 190 17.83 3.93 0.08
C ASN A 190 18.16 2.73 -0.82
N TYR A 191 17.14 2.00 -1.25
CA TYR A 191 17.31 0.73 -1.95
C TYR A 191 17.73 0.87 -3.43
N GLN A 192 17.70 2.07 -4.02
CA GLN A 192 17.75 2.27 -5.48
C GLN A 192 18.99 1.64 -6.13
N LEU A 193 20.18 1.85 -5.56
CA LEU A 193 21.43 1.26 -6.08
C LEU A 193 21.45 -0.26 -5.95
N GLN A 194 20.93 -0.80 -4.84
CA GLN A 194 20.85 -2.25 -4.61
C GLN A 194 19.83 -2.89 -5.55
N ALA A 195 18.72 -2.20 -5.80
CA ALA A 195 17.68 -2.60 -6.73
C ALA A 195 18.21 -2.66 -8.16
N GLU A 196 18.90 -1.62 -8.65
CA GLU A 196 19.47 -1.60 -9.99
C GLU A 196 20.48 -2.74 -10.21
N ALA A 197 21.38 -2.96 -9.24
CA ALA A 197 22.34 -4.05 -9.28
C ALA A 197 21.65 -5.43 -9.29
N TRP A 198 20.62 -5.60 -8.45
CA TRP A 198 19.87 -6.85 -8.37
C TRP A 198 19.06 -7.12 -9.64
N ARG A 199 18.35 -6.13 -10.19
CA ARG A 199 17.59 -6.24 -11.44
C ARG A 199 18.50 -6.67 -12.59
N THR A 200 19.64 -6.01 -12.73
CA THR A 200 20.66 -6.33 -13.74
C THR A 200 21.12 -7.79 -13.62
N ALA A 201 21.48 -8.23 -12.41
CA ALA A 201 21.94 -9.59 -12.17
C ALA A 201 20.86 -10.67 -12.43
N ILE A 202 19.60 -10.39 -12.09
CA ILE A 202 18.47 -11.28 -12.37
C ILE A 202 18.26 -11.46 -13.87
N VAL A 203 18.25 -10.36 -14.62
CA VAL A 203 18.10 -10.39 -16.08
C VAL A 203 19.23 -11.22 -16.73
N GLU A 204 20.48 -11.03 -16.31
CA GLU A 204 21.62 -11.80 -16.81
C GLU A 204 21.50 -13.31 -16.52
N ARG A 205 21.15 -13.67 -15.28
CA ARG A 205 20.99 -15.08 -14.89
C ARG A 205 19.84 -15.76 -15.60
N LEU A 206 18.72 -15.07 -15.78
CA LEU A 206 17.56 -15.61 -16.51
C LEU A 206 17.84 -15.75 -18.01
N LYS A 207 18.58 -14.81 -18.61
CA LYS A 207 19.07 -14.97 -19.99
C LYS A 207 19.92 -16.24 -20.10
N ALA A 208 20.90 -16.43 -19.21
CA ALA A 208 21.73 -17.64 -19.22
C ALA A 208 20.90 -18.92 -19.02
N TRP A 209 19.90 -18.90 -18.13
CA TRP A 209 19.00 -20.02 -17.87
C TRP A 209 18.12 -20.38 -19.08
N VAL A 210 17.59 -19.38 -19.78
CA VAL A 210 16.80 -19.57 -21.01
C VAL A 210 17.68 -20.00 -22.19
N GLU A 211 18.91 -19.48 -22.30
CA GLU A 211 19.89 -19.89 -23.32
C GLU A 211 20.33 -21.36 -23.13
N LEU A 212 20.50 -21.83 -21.89
CA LEU A 212 20.76 -23.24 -21.56
C LEU A 212 19.58 -24.17 -21.88
N SER A 213 18.37 -23.61 -21.99
CA SER A 213 17.11 -24.36 -22.12
C SER A 213 16.53 -24.34 -23.54
N ARG A 214 17.26 -23.81 -24.54
CA ARG A 214 16.80 -23.68 -25.93
C ARG A 214 17.48 -24.66 -26.90
N PRO A 215 16.71 -25.40 -27.72
CA PRO A 215 17.05 -25.62 -29.12
C PRO A 215 16.79 -24.33 -29.95
N VAL A 216 17.54 -24.18 -31.04
CA VAL A 216 17.78 -22.94 -31.80
C VAL A 216 16.56 -22.36 -32.56
N GLN A 217 16.35 -21.04 -32.41
CA GLN A 217 15.66 -20.01 -33.28
C GLN A 217 14.15 -20.18 -33.59
N GLN A 218 13.33 -19.12 -33.79
CA GLN A 218 13.51 -17.83 -34.48
C GLN A 218 12.77 -16.64 -33.83
N LYS A 219 13.23 -15.43 -34.20
CA LYS A 219 12.66 -14.11 -33.86
C LYS A 219 11.20 -13.96 -34.31
N VAL A 220 10.35 -13.46 -33.42
CA VAL A 220 9.05 -12.87 -33.77
C VAL A 220 8.97 -11.49 -33.13
N SER A 221 8.70 -10.48 -33.96
CA SER A 221 8.42 -9.10 -33.58
C SER A 221 7.04 -9.01 -32.92
N VAL A 222 6.99 -8.50 -31.69
CA VAL A 222 5.76 -8.22 -30.94
C VAL A 222 5.38 -6.77 -31.18
N GLY A 223 4.19 -6.54 -31.74
CA GLY A 223 3.56 -5.23 -31.79
C GLY A 223 3.04 -4.85 -30.40
N SER A 224 3.39 -3.65 -29.96
CA SER A 224 2.91 -3.05 -28.72
C SER A 224 1.43 -2.68 -28.86
N ASN A 225 0.57 -3.25 -28.01
CA ASN A 225 -0.67 -2.57 -27.63
C ASN A 225 -0.44 -1.96 -26.25
N SER A 226 -0.03 -0.69 -26.25
CA SER A 226 -0.06 0.18 -25.08
C SER A 226 -1.52 0.48 -24.73
N ASN A 227 -2.04 -0.16 -23.68
CA ASN A 227 -3.18 0.39 -22.97
C ASN A 227 -2.67 1.66 -22.26
N ASN A 228 -3.21 2.82 -22.63
CA ASN A 228 -3.02 4.06 -21.87
C ASN A 228 -3.52 3.83 -20.45
N ILE A 229 -2.59 3.72 -19.52
CA ILE A 229 -2.83 3.94 -18.10
C ILE A 229 -2.85 5.45 -17.93
N ASP A 230 -3.87 6.00 -17.27
CA ASP A 230 -3.87 7.39 -16.82
C ASP A 230 -2.70 7.53 -15.83
N VAL A 231 -1.54 7.96 -16.34
CA VAL A 231 -0.37 8.23 -15.53
C VAL A 231 -0.60 9.62 -14.94
N SER A 232 -0.96 9.67 -13.66
CA SER A 232 -0.81 10.87 -12.84
C SER A 232 0.56 11.51 -13.15
N SER A 233 0.56 12.74 -13.65
CA SER A 233 1.79 13.48 -14.00
C SER A 233 2.67 13.76 -12.77
N TYR A 234 2.09 13.67 -11.57
CA TYR A 234 2.80 13.86 -10.30
C TYR A 234 3.08 12.53 -9.62
N THR A 235 4.30 12.41 -9.10
CA THR A 235 4.78 11.22 -8.40
C THR A 235 5.55 11.62 -7.16
N LYS A 236 5.94 10.66 -6.32
CA LYS A 236 6.85 10.89 -5.19
C LYS A 236 8.10 11.70 -5.57
N ASN A 237 8.66 11.45 -6.75
CA ASN A 237 9.89 12.09 -7.25
C ASN A 237 9.63 13.42 -7.98
N ALA A 238 8.38 13.68 -8.37
CA ALA A 238 7.93 14.92 -8.99
C ALA A 238 6.57 15.32 -8.38
N PRO A 239 6.55 15.78 -7.11
CA PRO A 239 5.30 16.08 -6.42
C PRO A 239 4.67 17.38 -6.93
N LEU A 240 3.36 17.50 -6.78
CA LEU A 240 2.61 18.74 -7.00
C LEU A 240 2.95 19.76 -5.91
N SER A 241 3.12 21.03 -6.28
CA SER A 241 3.07 22.14 -5.32
C SER A 241 1.61 22.56 -5.17
N ALA A 242 1.02 22.24 -4.02
CA ALA A 242 -0.35 22.53 -3.64
C ALA A 242 -0.39 23.62 -2.56
N HIS A 243 -1.57 24.14 -2.21
CA HIS A 243 -1.74 25.15 -1.16
C HIS A 243 -2.59 24.60 -0.01
N LEU A 244 -2.24 24.95 1.23
CA LEU A 244 -3.08 24.64 2.38
C LEU A 244 -4.26 25.61 2.45
N LEU A 245 -5.49 25.11 2.38
CA LEU A 245 -6.70 25.92 2.51
C LEU A 245 -7.13 26.09 3.97
N LEU A 246 -7.09 25.01 4.74
CA LEU A 246 -7.57 25.00 6.12
C LEU A 246 -6.67 24.14 7.00
N ASN A 247 -6.43 24.60 8.22
CA ASN A 247 -5.83 23.79 9.30
C ASN A 247 -6.64 23.98 10.60
N GLN A 248 -7.57 23.06 10.83
CA GLN A 248 -8.51 23.12 11.94
C GLN A 248 -8.18 22.07 13.00
N LYS A 249 -8.06 22.49 14.28
CA LYS A 249 -8.08 21.54 15.41
C LYS A 249 -9.48 20.99 15.61
N ILE A 250 -9.62 19.67 15.54
CA ILE A 250 -10.90 18.94 15.67
C ILE A 250 -11.03 18.16 16.99
N THR A 251 -10.09 18.35 17.92
CA THR A 251 -10.22 18.00 19.34
C THR A 251 -10.42 19.27 20.18
N SER A 252 -10.92 19.11 21.41
CA SER A 252 -11.11 20.26 22.31
C SER A 252 -9.78 20.92 22.68
N ARG A 253 -9.87 22.10 23.30
CA ARG A 253 -8.69 22.81 23.82
C ARG A 253 -7.99 22.00 24.92
N GLU A 254 -8.77 21.31 25.75
CA GLU A 254 -8.30 20.53 26.90
C GLU A 254 -7.89 19.09 26.53
N SER A 255 -8.17 18.65 25.30
CA SER A 255 -7.73 17.33 24.85
C SER A 255 -6.21 17.19 24.93
N LEU A 256 -5.77 16.08 25.52
CA LEU A 256 -4.37 15.65 25.52
C LEU A 256 -3.87 15.28 24.12
N LYS A 257 -4.79 15.06 23.16
CA LYS A 257 -4.47 14.81 21.76
C LYS A 257 -4.69 16.07 20.95
N ASP A 258 -3.74 16.34 20.08
CA ASP A 258 -3.88 17.37 19.06
C ASP A 258 -4.16 16.68 17.73
N VAL A 259 -5.41 16.75 17.25
CA VAL A 259 -5.81 16.19 15.95
C VAL A 259 -6.30 17.32 15.07
N ARG A 260 -5.78 17.37 13.84
CA ARG A 260 -6.05 18.40 12.86
C ARG A 260 -6.81 17.84 11.65
N HIS A 261 -7.79 18.59 11.17
CA HIS A 261 -8.35 18.46 9.84
C HIS A 261 -7.63 19.46 8.94
N LEU A 262 -7.06 18.98 7.84
CA LEU A 262 -6.42 19.82 6.84
C LEU A 262 -7.09 19.66 5.50
N GLU A 263 -7.28 20.77 4.80
CA GLU A 263 -7.83 20.85 3.44
C GLU A 263 -6.74 21.44 2.54
N ILE A 264 -6.48 20.78 1.41
CA ILE A 264 -5.37 21.13 0.51
C ILE A 264 -5.95 21.29 -0.89
N ASP A 265 -5.68 22.43 -1.51
CA ASP A 265 -6.11 22.74 -2.87
C ASP A 265 -5.22 22.01 -3.88
N LEU A 266 -5.82 21.16 -4.70
CA LEU A 266 -5.16 20.51 -5.82
C LEU A 266 -5.15 21.40 -7.06
N ALA A 267 -5.86 22.53 -7.06
CA ALA A 267 -6.05 23.43 -8.19
C ALA A 267 -6.48 22.67 -9.47
N ASP A 268 -6.25 23.23 -10.65
CA ASP A 268 -6.48 22.54 -11.93
C ASP A 268 -5.35 21.54 -12.27
N SER A 269 -4.75 20.88 -11.27
CA SER A 269 -3.61 19.97 -11.50
C SER A 269 -3.97 18.71 -12.29
N GLY A 270 -5.25 18.34 -12.33
CA GLY A 270 -5.73 17.09 -12.90
C GLY A 270 -5.38 15.86 -12.05
N LEU A 271 -5.04 16.06 -10.77
CA LEU A 271 -4.86 14.95 -9.84
C LEU A 271 -6.20 14.32 -9.48
N HIS A 272 -6.29 13.01 -9.71
CA HIS A 272 -7.44 12.21 -9.34
C HIS A 272 -7.08 11.25 -8.22
N TYR A 273 -7.96 11.13 -7.24
CA TYR A 273 -7.82 10.16 -6.16
C TYR A 273 -9.17 9.53 -5.82
N GLN A 274 -9.12 8.35 -5.20
CA GLN A 274 -10.31 7.65 -4.75
C GLN A 274 -10.32 7.49 -3.23
N PRO A 275 -11.51 7.42 -2.61
CA PRO A 275 -11.61 7.07 -1.20
C PRO A 275 -10.80 5.81 -0.88
N GLY A 276 -9.92 5.92 0.12
CA GLY A 276 -8.97 4.87 0.53
C GLY A 276 -7.55 5.04 -0.01
N ASP A 277 -7.31 5.99 -0.91
CA ASP A 277 -5.95 6.44 -1.26
C ASP A 277 -5.28 7.19 -0.10
N ALA A 278 -3.95 7.33 -0.20
CA ALA A 278 -3.16 8.12 0.73
C ALA A 278 -2.54 9.34 0.04
N LEU A 279 -2.45 10.45 0.77
CA LEU A 279 -1.73 11.64 0.36
C LEU A 279 -0.30 11.58 0.92
N GLY A 280 0.68 11.56 0.04
CA GLY A 280 2.09 11.71 0.40
C GLY A 280 2.47 13.17 0.52
N VAL A 281 2.95 13.58 1.69
CA VAL A 281 3.35 14.95 2.00
C VAL A 281 4.85 15.01 2.25
N TRP A 282 5.54 15.84 1.47
CA TRP A 282 6.92 16.23 1.75
C TRP A 282 6.94 17.37 2.75
N TYR A 283 7.67 17.19 3.85
CA TYR A 283 7.73 18.15 4.95
C TYR A 283 9.11 18.81 5.08
N GLU A 284 9.19 19.85 5.90
CA GLU A 284 10.46 20.48 6.28
C GLU A 284 10.72 20.30 7.78
N ASN A 285 11.98 20.02 8.13
CA ASN A 285 12.40 19.93 9.52
C ASN A 285 12.30 21.28 10.22
N ASP A 286 12.09 21.22 11.54
CA ASP A 286 11.99 22.41 12.38
C ASP A 286 13.34 23.18 12.42
N PRO A 287 13.37 24.47 12.03
CA PRO A 287 14.57 25.29 12.16
C PRO A 287 15.15 25.32 13.58
N ALA A 288 14.30 25.28 14.62
CA ALA A 288 14.76 25.25 16.01
C ALA A 288 15.49 23.92 16.34
N LEU A 289 14.99 22.79 15.82
CA LEU A 289 15.64 21.49 15.95
C LEU A 289 16.99 21.48 15.23
N ILE A 290 17.05 22.06 14.02
CA ILE A 290 18.28 22.17 13.23
C ILE A 290 19.31 22.99 14.01
N ASN A 291 18.93 24.16 14.51
CA ASN A 291 19.83 25.01 15.29
C ASN A 291 20.34 24.31 16.56
N GLU A 292 19.45 23.65 17.31
CA GLU A 292 19.83 22.86 18.50
C GLU A 292 20.87 21.78 18.15
N LEU A 293 20.68 21.07 17.03
CA LEU A 293 21.59 20.03 16.57
C LEU A 293 22.95 20.62 16.12
N LEU A 294 22.94 21.72 15.37
CA LEU A 294 24.15 22.39 14.90
C LEU A 294 24.99 22.92 16.06
N GLU A 295 24.35 23.55 17.06
CA GLU A 295 25.01 24.03 18.27
C GLU A 295 25.69 22.89 19.04
N LEU A 296 25.00 21.77 19.22
CA LEU A 296 25.55 20.59 19.90
C LEU A 296 26.71 19.94 19.16
N LEU A 297 26.82 20.15 17.85
CA LEU A 297 27.87 19.58 16.99
C LEU A 297 28.96 20.59 16.62
N LEU A 298 28.86 21.83 17.12
CA LEU A 298 29.77 22.94 16.83
C LEU A 298 29.85 23.26 15.32
N LEU A 299 28.73 23.15 14.63
CA LEU A 299 28.56 23.49 13.21
C LEU A 299 27.86 24.85 13.08
N LYS A 300 28.18 25.60 12.03
CA LYS A 300 27.63 26.95 11.78
C LYS A 300 26.30 26.92 11.02
N GLY A 301 26.09 25.90 10.18
CA GLY A 301 24.95 25.78 9.29
C GLY A 301 25.13 26.45 7.92
N ASP A 302 26.12 27.34 7.77
CA ASP A 302 26.46 28.01 6.51
C ASP A 302 27.50 27.25 5.67
N GLU A 303 28.00 26.10 6.18
CA GLU A 303 28.97 25.29 5.46
C GLU A 303 28.39 24.81 4.11
N PRO A 304 29.15 24.92 3.00
CA PRO A 304 28.69 24.45 1.71
C PRO A 304 28.75 22.92 1.65
N VAL A 305 27.64 22.31 1.23
CA VAL A 305 27.50 20.85 1.04
C VAL A 305 26.93 20.54 -0.35
N ASP A 306 27.35 19.44 -0.94
CA ASP A 306 26.81 18.96 -2.23
C ASP A 306 25.63 18.02 -2.01
N ILE A 307 24.49 18.36 -2.59
CA ILE A 307 23.28 17.54 -2.60
C ILE A 307 22.90 17.30 -4.06
N ALA A 308 23.15 16.08 -4.54
CA ALA A 308 22.86 15.68 -5.92
C ALA A 308 23.42 16.65 -6.98
N GLY A 309 24.67 17.11 -6.80
CA GLY A 309 25.35 18.03 -7.72
C GLY A 309 24.94 19.50 -7.57
N LYS A 310 24.14 19.85 -6.55
CA LYS A 310 23.81 21.23 -6.19
C LYS A 310 24.48 21.59 -4.87
N THR A 311 25.18 22.72 -4.85
CA THR A 311 25.77 23.27 -3.61
C THR A 311 24.69 24.02 -2.81
N LEU A 312 24.42 23.56 -1.59
CA LEU A 312 23.51 24.17 -0.63
C LEU A 312 24.26 24.47 0.67
N CYS A 313 23.71 25.33 1.55
CA CYS A 313 24.21 25.42 2.92
C CYS A 313 23.72 24.22 3.75
N LEU A 314 24.48 23.84 4.76
CA LEU A 314 24.17 22.71 5.63
C LEU A 314 22.77 22.83 6.26
N SER A 315 22.35 24.02 6.70
CA SER A 315 21.02 24.22 7.27
C SER A 315 19.89 23.92 6.28
N GLU A 316 20.01 24.34 5.02
CA GLU A 316 19.01 24.02 3.98
C GLU A 316 19.02 22.52 3.63
N ALA A 317 20.20 21.89 3.61
CA ALA A 317 20.31 20.45 3.42
C ALA A 317 19.59 19.68 4.55
N LEU A 318 19.85 20.03 5.81
CA LEU A 318 19.18 19.43 6.97
C LEU A 318 17.69 19.72 6.99
N LYS A 319 17.25 20.88 6.49
CA LYS A 319 15.83 21.26 6.44
C LYS A 319 15.00 20.39 5.50
N LYS A 320 15.52 20.09 4.30
CA LYS A 320 14.73 19.52 3.20
C LYS A 320 15.15 18.12 2.75
N HIS A 321 16.36 17.68 3.09
CA HIS A 321 16.97 16.49 2.47
C HIS A 321 17.30 15.38 3.45
N TYR A 322 17.34 15.63 4.77
CA TYR A 322 17.74 14.62 5.76
C TYR A 322 16.72 14.43 6.89
N GLU A 323 16.56 13.20 7.36
CA GLU A 323 15.70 12.83 8.48
C GLU A 323 16.37 13.15 9.82
N LEU A 324 15.70 13.96 10.66
CA LEU A 324 16.25 14.43 11.95
C LEU A 324 15.43 13.99 13.17
N THR A 325 14.22 13.49 12.96
CA THR A 325 13.26 13.18 14.03
C THR A 325 13.20 11.69 14.36
N HIS A 326 13.67 10.81 13.47
CA HIS A 326 13.70 9.36 13.68
C HIS A 326 15.13 8.83 13.84
N ASN A 327 15.45 8.31 15.02
CA ASN A 327 16.75 7.70 15.29
C ASN A 327 16.77 6.21 14.90
N THR A 328 17.95 5.68 14.57
CA THR A 328 18.12 4.30 14.09
C THR A 328 19.32 3.62 14.73
N PRO A 329 19.32 2.28 14.88
CA PRO A 329 20.49 1.53 15.37
C PRO A 329 21.78 1.87 14.60
N ALA A 330 21.70 1.94 13.26
CA ALA A 330 22.84 2.24 12.41
C ALA A 330 23.41 3.66 12.65
N LEU A 331 22.53 4.63 12.90
CA LEU A 331 22.94 6.00 13.23
C LEU A 331 23.62 6.03 14.61
N VAL A 332 23.04 5.37 15.62
CA VAL A 332 23.63 5.28 16.96
C VAL A 332 25.02 4.64 16.92
N GLU A 333 25.17 3.53 16.19
CA GLU A 333 26.47 2.86 15.95
C GLU A 333 27.47 3.80 15.27
N GLY A 334 27.07 4.40 14.14
CA GLY A 334 27.92 5.30 13.37
C GLY A 334 28.36 6.52 14.18
N TYR A 335 27.47 7.11 14.96
CA TYR A 335 27.78 8.24 15.83
C TYR A 335 28.70 7.83 16.98
N THR A 336 28.46 6.68 17.61
CA THR A 336 29.31 6.14 18.69
C THR A 336 30.76 5.95 18.23
N ASN A 337 30.95 5.50 16.99
CA ASN A 337 32.28 5.35 16.39
C ASN A 337 33.02 6.69 16.23
N LEU A 338 32.30 7.79 15.97
CA LEU A 338 32.89 9.13 15.87
C LEU A 338 33.22 9.73 17.25
N VAL A 339 32.40 9.44 18.27
CA VAL A 339 32.65 9.89 19.65
C VAL A 339 33.89 9.21 20.25
N GLY A 340 34.16 7.94 19.89
CA GLY A 340 35.36 7.23 20.32
C GLY A 340 35.32 6.67 21.75
N GLY A 341 34.13 6.52 22.35
CA GLY A 341 33.94 5.90 23.67
C GLY A 341 32.78 6.49 24.48
N GLY A 342 32.54 5.97 25.69
CA GLY A 342 31.58 6.55 26.64
C GLY A 342 30.24 5.81 26.76
N LEU A 343 29.21 6.54 27.22
CA LEU A 343 27.90 5.96 27.58
C LEU A 343 27.26 5.16 26.44
N LEU A 344 27.41 5.65 25.19
CA LEU A 344 26.85 5.01 24.00
C LEU A 344 27.55 3.69 23.62
N SER A 345 28.81 3.49 24.02
CA SER A 345 29.52 2.23 23.73
C SER A 345 28.87 1.03 24.41
N SER A 346 28.33 1.21 25.62
CA SER A 346 27.60 0.15 26.33
C SER A 346 26.27 -0.20 25.67
N VAL A 347 25.66 0.77 24.97
CA VAL A 347 24.40 0.59 24.24
C VAL A 347 24.62 -0.21 22.96
N VAL A 348 25.67 0.12 22.20
CA VAL A 348 25.98 -0.54 20.92
C VAL A 348 26.42 -1.99 21.07
N GLN A 349 26.98 -2.37 22.22
CA GLN A 349 27.41 -3.76 22.48
C GLN A 349 26.24 -4.75 22.66
N ASP A 350 25.02 -4.25 22.89
CA ASP A 350 23.83 -5.07 23.15
C ASP A 350 22.73 -4.69 22.16
N GLN A 351 22.43 -5.60 21.22
CA GLN A 351 21.50 -5.34 20.13
C GLN A 351 20.09 -4.94 20.60
N ALA A 352 19.61 -5.52 21.71
CA ALA A 352 18.29 -5.19 22.25
C ALA A 352 18.29 -3.79 22.88
N LYS A 353 19.37 -3.43 23.60
CA LYS A 353 19.52 -2.08 24.15
C LYS A 353 19.69 -1.04 23.06
N LEU A 354 20.44 -1.35 22.00
CA LEU A 354 20.62 -0.47 20.85
C LEU A 354 19.28 -0.16 20.16
N GLN A 355 18.47 -1.20 19.90
CA GLN A 355 17.15 -1.02 19.30
C GLN A 355 16.23 -0.19 20.19
N HIS A 356 16.16 -0.52 21.48
CA HIS A 356 15.34 0.23 22.43
C HIS A 356 15.81 1.69 22.56
N PHE A 357 17.13 1.91 22.63
CA PHE A 357 17.71 3.25 22.75
C PHE A 357 17.41 4.10 21.51
N ALA A 358 17.57 3.53 20.30
CA ALA A 358 17.23 4.21 19.06
C ALA A 358 15.74 4.59 18.98
N LEU A 359 14.84 3.70 19.42
CA LEU A 359 13.39 3.99 19.45
C LEU A 359 13.01 5.05 20.48
N ALA A 360 13.66 5.04 21.65
CA ALA A 360 13.30 5.91 22.78
C ALA A 360 14.03 7.27 22.77
N THR A 361 15.14 7.39 22.03
CA THR A 361 16.02 8.57 22.09
C THR A 361 16.14 9.23 20.72
N PRO A 362 15.54 10.43 20.51
CA PRO A 362 15.71 11.19 19.28
C PRO A 362 17.18 11.54 18.99
N ILE A 363 17.50 11.80 17.72
CA ILE A 363 18.88 12.07 17.27
C ILE A 363 19.51 13.22 18.07
N VAL A 364 18.81 14.34 18.20
CA VAL A 364 19.31 15.51 18.93
C VAL A 364 19.58 15.22 20.41
N ASP A 365 18.77 14.37 21.05
CA ASP A 365 18.98 13.99 22.45
C ASP A 365 20.12 12.98 22.61
N MET A 366 20.32 12.08 21.63
CA MET A 366 21.50 11.22 21.58
C MET A 366 22.78 12.06 21.46
N VAL A 367 22.80 13.00 20.52
CA VAL A 367 23.93 13.92 20.33
C VAL A 367 24.20 14.72 21.61
N ARG A 368 23.16 15.13 22.33
CA ARG A 368 23.29 15.84 23.60
C ARG A 368 23.96 15.01 24.70
N TYR A 369 23.74 13.70 24.75
CA TYR A 369 24.44 12.83 25.71
C TYR A 369 25.95 12.74 25.46
N ALA A 370 26.38 12.92 24.21
CA ALA A 370 27.77 12.82 23.81
C ALA A 370 28.08 13.84 22.70
N SER A 371 28.11 15.13 23.07
CA SER A 371 28.39 16.23 22.14
C SER A 371 29.86 16.21 21.71
N ILE A 372 30.08 16.27 20.40
CA ILE A 372 31.41 16.31 19.77
C ILE A 372 31.42 17.29 18.60
N ALA A 373 32.58 17.87 18.29
CA ALA A 373 32.75 18.63 17.07
C ALA A 373 32.73 17.70 15.86
N LEU A 374 31.87 17.96 14.88
CA LEU A 374 31.84 17.23 13.61
C LEU A 374 32.12 18.16 12.43
N ARG A 375 32.56 17.58 11.32
CA ARG A 375 32.47 18.23 10.01
C ARG A 375 31.10 17.95 9.38
N ALA A 376 30.62 18.89 8.56
CA ALA A 376 29.34 18.77 7.85
C ALA A 376 29.20 17.43 7.11
N GLU A 377 30.24 16.98 6.40
CA GLU A 377 30.19 15.72 5.65
C GLU A 377 30.10 14.48 6.53
N GLN A 378 30.59 14.55 7.78
CA GLN A 378 30.48 13.43 8.72
C GLN A 378 29.04 13.31 9.22
N LEU A 379 28.39 14.43 9.55
CA LEU A 379 26.99 14.44 9.95
C LEU A 379 26.11 13.90 8.82
N LEU A 380 26.26 14.43 7.59
CA LEU A 380 25.42 14.02 6.46
C LEU A 380 25.57 12.54 6.08
N LYS A 381 26.74 11.93 6.32
CA LYS A 381 26.95 10.49 6.10
C LYS A 381 26.22 9.60 7.11
N LEU A 382 25.91 10.12 8.30
CA LEU A 382 25.15 9.40 9.33
C LEU A 382 23.64 9.49 9.10
N LEU A 383 23.19 10.61 8.56
CA LEU A 383 21.77 10.89 8.38
C LEU A 383 21.22 10.17 7.15
N ARG A 384 19.98 9.71 7.27
CA ARG A 384 19.22 9.17 6.13
C ARG A 384 18.55 10.29 5.37
N PRO A 385 18.28 10.11 4.06
CA PRO A 385 17.44 11.03 3.31
C PRO A 385 16.06 11.18 3.95
N LEU A 386 15.51 12.39 3.86
CA LEU A 386 14.15 12.68 4.26
C LEU A 386 13.17 11.90 3.37
N THR A 387 12.13 11.35 3.97
CA THR A 387 11.04 10.66 3.24
C THR A 387 9.72 11.38 3.46
N PRO A 388 8.81 11.36 2.46
CA PRO A 388 7.47 11.92 2.64
C PRO A 388 6.67 11.09 3.64
N ARG A 389 5.68 11.71 4.26
CA ARG A 389 4.73 11.03 5.16
C ARG A 389 3.41 10.80 4.45
N LEU A 390 2.91 9.58 4.51
CA LEU A 390 1.60 9.21 3.95
C LEU A 390 0.51 9.43 4.99
N TYR A 391 -0.62 9.97 4.54
CA TYR A 391 -1.84 10.16 5.32
C TYR A 391 -3.03 9.60 4.57
N SER A 392 -3.84 8.75 5.20
CA SER A 392 -5.09 8.28 4.60
C SER A 392 -5.99 9.48 4.29
N ILE A 393 -6.43 9.58 3.04
CA ILE A 393 -7.27 10.69 2.58
C ILE A 393 -8.63 10.60 3.27
N SER A 394 -9.07 11.71 3.86
CA SER A 394 -10.34 11.84 4.59
C SER A 394 -11.43 12.60 3.85
N SER A 395 -11.27 12.77 2.53
CA SER A 395 -12.32 13.29 1.64
C SER A 395 -12.66 12.33 0.49
N SER A 396 -13.86 12.43 -0.06
CA SER A 396 -14.18 11.94 -1.41
C SER A 396 -14.11 13.10 -2.40
N GLN A 397 -13.42 12.91 -3.52
CA GLN A 397 -13.33 13.91 -4.59
C GLN A 397 -14.71 14.24 -5.19
N ALA A 398 -15.67 13.30 -5.11
CA ALA A 398 -17.05 13.54 -5.55
C ALA A 398 -17.82 14.51 -4.64
N ASP A 399 -17.36 14.72 -3.40
CA ASP A 399 -17.97 15.65 -2.43
C ASP A 399 -17.24 16.98 -2.38
N VAL A 400 -15.91 16.97 -2.50
CA VAL A 400 -15.06 18.17 -2.27
C VAL A 400 -14.42 18.76 -3.53
N GLY A 401 -14.59 18.14 -4.70
CA GLY A 401 -14.06 18.66 -5.97
C GLY A 401 -12.53 18.60 -6.04
N GLU A 402 -11.87 19.75 -6.24
CA GLU A 402 -10.41 19.83 -6.41
C GLU A 402 -9.65 19.96 -5.07
N GLU A 403 -10.26 19.54 -3.97
CA GLU A 403 -9.63 19.53 -2.65
C GLU A 403 -9.23 18.11 -2.23
N VAL A 404 -8.19 17.99 -1.42
CA VAL A 404 -7.85 16.75 -0.71
C VAL A 404 -7.73 17.01 0.78
N HIS A 405 -8.44 16.21 1.58
CA HIS A 405 -8.50 16.40 3.02
C HIS A 405 -7.71 15.30 3.71
N ILE A 406 -7.00 15.62 4.79
CA ILE A 406 -6.32 14.65 5.64
C ILE A 406 -6.63 14.89 7.11
N THR A 407 -6.57 13.81 7.90
CA THR A 407 -6.74 13.88 9.37
C THR A 407 -5.43 13.54 10.06
N VAL A 408 -4.82 14.53 10.71
CA VAL A 408 -3.45 14.44 11.23
C VAL A 408 -3.44 14.42 12.75
N GLY A 409 -3.00 13.31 13.34
CA GLY A 409 -2.65 13.25 14.76
C GLY A 409 -1.26 13.83 14.98
N VAL A 410 -1.17 14.95 15.71
CA VAL A 410 0.12 15.61 15.95
C VAL A 410 0.91 14.83 16.99
N VAL A 411 2.11 14.42 16.60
CA VAL A 411 3.00 13.64 17.48
C VAL A 411 3.75 14.63 18.36
N ARG A 412 3.53 14.53 19.67
CA ARG A 412 4.22 15.31 20.70
C ARG A 412 4.58 14.41 21.88
N TYR A 413 5.77 14.60 22.44
CA TYR A 413 6.26 13.87 23.60
C TYR A 413 7.37 14.68 24.28
N GLU A 414 7.81 14.25 25.46
CA GLU A 414 8.90 14.92 26.18
C GLU A 414 10.06 13.95 26.45
N ILE A 415 11.28 14.47 26.34
CA ILE A 415 12.51 13.76 26.72
C ILE A 415 13.28 14.66 27.67
N ASN A 416 13.45 14.23 28.93
CA ASN A 416 14.16 14.99 29.97
C ASN A 416 13.67 16.44 30.12
N GLY A 417 12.33 16.64 30.09
CA GLY A 417 11.69 17.96 30.20
C GLY A 417 11.80 18.84 28.95
N ARG A 418 12.28 18.33 27.82
CA ARG A 418 12.26 19.02 26.53
C ARG A 418 11.15 18.46 25.65
N GLY A 419 10.32 19.35 25.12
CA GLY A 419 9.30 19.00 24.14
C GLY A 419 9.92 18.52 22.83
N ARG A 420 9.38 17.43 22.30
CA ARG A 420 9.72 16.83 21.02
C ARG A 420 8.45 16.59 20.22
N SER A 421 8.60 16.59 18.91
CA SER A 421 7.48 16.43 17.99
C SER A 421 7.87 15.61 16.76
N GLY A 422 6.87 15.06 16.08
CA GLY A 422 7.08 14.40 14.80
C GLY A 422 7.38 15.40 13.69
N GLY A 423 8.31 15.08 12.78
CA GLY A 423 8.72 15.98 11.71
C GLY A 423 7.56 16.49 10.85
N ALA A 424 6.86 15.56 10.17
CA ALA A 424 5.75 15.89 9.28
C ALA A 424 4.52 16.43 10.02
N SER A 425 4.12 15.81 11.14
CA SER A 425 2.89 16.19 11.83
C SER A 425 2.99 17.55 12.53
N SER A 426 4.16 17.92 13.06
CA SER A 426 4.39 19.28 13.58
C SER A 426 4.59 20.31 12.47
N PHE A 427 5.18 19.93 11.33
CA PHE A 427 5.27 20.80 10.17
C PHE A 427 3.87 21.25 9.73
N LEU A 428 2.98 20.28 9.53
CA LEU A 428 1.60 20.51 9.13
C LEU A 428 0.79 21.28 10.19
N ALA A 429 0.98 20.98 11.48
CA ALA A 429 0.18 21.59 12.53
C ALA A 429 0.63 22.99 12.95
N ASP A 430 1.95 23.23 13.03
CA ASP A 430 2.51 24.39 13.71
C ASP A 430 3.19 25.38 12.76
N ARG A 431 3.71 24.92 11.62
CA ARG A 431 4.58 25.72 10.73
C ARG A 431 3.95 26.08 9.40
N LEU A 432 3.05 25.24 8.88
CA LEU A 432 2.31 25.49 7.65
C LEU A 432 1.08 26.35 7.96
N ARG A 433 0.98 27.53 7.33
CA ARG A 433 -0.16 28.45 7.43
C ARG A 433 -1.08 28.28 6.23
N GLU A 434 -2.32 28.72 6.38
CA GLU A 434 -3.24 28.84 5.24
C GLU A 434 -2.57 29.68 4.13
N GLU A 435 -2.79 29.28 2.88
CA GLU A 435 -2.14 29.77 1.66
C GLU A 435 -0.66 29.41 1.49
N ASP A 436 0.00 28.76 2.47
CA ASP A 436 1.37 28.28 2.27
C ASP A 436 1.42 27.08 1.32
N GLU A 437 2.49 27.02 0.52
CA GLU A 437 2.74 25.90 -0.40
C GLU A 437 3.23 24.65 0.34
N LEU A 438 2.74 23.49 -0.10
CA LEU A 438 3.23 22.18 0.30
C LEU A 438 3.32 21.22 -0.88
N ARG A 439 4.30 20.31 -0.81
CA ARG A 439 4.56 19.34 -1.88
C ARG A 439 3.85 18.03 -1.61
N VAL A 440 2.94 17.64 -2.51
CA VAL A 440 2.08 16.46 -2.34
C VAL A 440 2.06 15.53 -3.55
N PHE A 441 1.69 14.27 -3.34
CA PHE A 441 1.40 13.31 -4.40
C PHE A 441 0.37 12.29 -3.90
N ILE A 442 -0.35 11.66 -4.82
CA ILE A 442 -1.30 10.58 -4.49
C ILE A 442 -0.56 9.24 -4.53
N GLU A 443 -0.71 8.46 -3.45
CA GLU A 443 -0.31 7.07 -3.37
C GLU A 443 -1.57 6.20 -3.47
N HIS A 444 -1.73 5.52 -4.61
CA HIS A 444 -2.93 4.73 -4.86
C HIS A 444 -2.95 3.42 -4.07
N ASN A 445 -4.09 3.11 -3.45
CA ASN A 445 -4.31 1.90 -2.67
C ASN A 445 -5.51 1.08 -3.17
N ASP A 446 -5.31 0.30 -4.23
CA ASP A 446 -6.35 -0.57 -4.82
C ASP A 446 -6.87 -1.67 -3.86
N ASN A 447 -6.20 -1.88 -2.73
CA ASN A 447 -6.55 -2.89 -1.73
C ASN A 447 -7.45 -2.34 -0.62
N PHE A 448 -7.70 -1.03 -0.60
CA PHE A 448 -8.57 -0.36 0.37
C PHE A 448 -9.61 0.48 -0.36
N ARG A 449 -10.74 -0.15 -0.73
CA ARG A 449 -11.77 0.42 -1.60
C ARG A 449 -13.18 0.02 -1.18
N LEU A 450 -14.13 0.91 -1.43
CA LEU A 450 -15.55 0.58 -1.36
C LEU A 450 -15.91 -0.61 -2.27
N PRO A 451 -16.96 -1.38 -1.94
CA PRO A 451 -17.45 -2.45 -2.81
C PRO A 451 -17.94 -1.85 -4.13
N SER A 452 -17.77 -2.59 -5.23
CA SER A 452 -18.29 -2.17 -6.54
C SER A 452 -19.82 -2.15 -6.61
N ASP A 453 -20.47 -2.98 -5.79
CA ASP A 453 -21.92 -3.01 -5.65
C ASP A 453 -22.36 -2.03 -4.54
N PRO A 454 -23.11 -0.95 -4.87
CA PRO A 454 -23.53 0.06 -3.91
C PRO A 454 -24.55 -0.45 -2.87
N ASP A 455 -25.22 -1.58 -3.11
CA ASP A 455 -26.12 -2.21 -2.15
C ASP A 455 -25.37 -2.94 -1.03
N THR A 456 -24.09 -3.25 -1.25
CA THR A 456 -23.28 -4.05 -0.30
C THR A 456 -23.07 -3.30 1.01
N PRO A 457 -23.42 -3.91 2.17
CA PRO A 457 -23.20 -3.30 3.48
C PRO A 457 -21.70 -3.17 3.81
N ILE A 458 -21.34 -2.15 4.58
CA ILE A 458 -19.95 -1.96 5.04
C ILE A 458 -19.88 -1.78 6.56
N ILE A 459 -18.86 -2.39 7.15
CA ILE A 459 -18.47 -2.25 8.56
C ILE A 459 -17.12 -1.56 8.60
N MET A 460 -17.07 -0.37 9.18
CA MET A 460 -15.89 0.49 9.26
C MET A 460 -15.42 0.56 10.71
N ILE A 461 -14.16 0.20 10.98
CA ILE A 461 -13.59 0.15 12.33
C ILE A 461 -12.36 1.05 12.37
N GLY A 462 -12.50 2.24 12.96
CA GLY A 462 -11.48 3.29 12.89
C GLY A 462 -11.43 4.16 14.14
N PRO A 463 -10.76 3.72 15.22
CA PRO A 463 -10.54 4.57 16.38
C PRO A 463 -9.51 5.68 16.11
N GLY A 464 -9.69 6.83 16.75
CA GLY A 464 -8.82 8.00 16.60
C GLY A 464 -8.72 8.46 15.15
N THR A 465 -7.51 8.72 14.67
CA THR A 465 -7.26 9.13 13.27
C THR A 465 -7.58 8.04 12.25
N GLY A 466 -7.77 6.78 12.67
CA GLY A 466 -8.23 5.70 11.80
C GLY A 466 -9.62 5.92 11.20
N VAL A 467 -10.37 6.94 11.67
CA VAL A 467 -11.63 7.36 11.06
C VAL A 467 -11.47 8.09 9.72
N ALA A 468 -10.25 8.53 9.39
CA ALA A 468 -9.95 9.33 8.21
C ALA A 468 -10.56 8.76 6.91
N PRO A 469 -10.21 7.54 6.45
CA PRO A 469 -10.76 7.02 5.20
C PRO A 469 -12.27 6.72 5.29
N PHE A 470 -12.82 6.53 6.49
CA PHE A 470 -14.26 6.28 6.67
C PHE A 470 -15.11 7.54 6.50
N ARG A 471 -14.53 8.72 6.75
CA ARG A 471 -15.14 9.99 6.33
C ARG A 471 -15.26 10.04 4.80
N ALA A 472 -14.17 9.72 4.10
CA ALA A 472 -14.16 9.67 2.63
C ALA A 472 -15.15 8.64 2.07
N PHE A 473 -15.24 7.46 2.69
CA PHE A 473 -16.19 6.41 2.28
C PHE A 473 -17.64 6.85 2.41
N LEU A 474 -18.01 7.49 3.53
CA LEU A 474 -19.38 7.98 3.70
C LEU A 474 -19.70 9.14 2.76
N GLN A 475 -18.77 10.07 2.54
CA GLN A 475 -18.95 11.13 1.54
C GLN A 475 -19.18 10.54 0.13
N GLN A 476 -18.38 9.55 -0.27
CA GLN A 476 -18.57 8.89 -1.56
C GLN A 476 -19.92 8.20 -1.65
N ARG A 477 -20.31 7.42 -0.63
CA ARG A 477 -21.61 6.74 -0.61
C ARG A 477 -22.79 7.71 -0.61
N ALA A 478 -22.64 8.87 0.02
CA ALA A 478 -23.64 9.93 -0.04
C ALA A 478 -23.74 10.52 -1.45
N ALA A 479 -22.60 10.86 -2.08
CA ALA A 479 -22.53 11.39 -3.44
C ALA A 479 -23.12 10.42 -4.47
N ASP A 480 -22.86 9.12 -4.31
CA ASP A 480 -23.37 8.06 -5.19
C ASP A 480 -24.85 7.70 -4.92
N GLY A 481 -25.43 8.19 -3.81
CA GLY A 481 -26.76 7.77 -3.35
C GLY A 481 -26.84 6.27 -3.02
N ALA A 482 -25.73 5.68 -2.55
CA ALA A 482 -25.59 4.24 -2.35
C ALA A 482 -26.49 3.74 -1.20
N PRO A 483 -27.46 2.86 -1.46
CA PRO A 483 -28.49 2.46 -0.49
C PRO A 483 -28.03 1.41 0.52
N GLY A 484 -26.88 0.76 0.30
CA GLY A 484 -26.35 -0.24 1.23
C GLY A 484 -26.04 0.35 2.61
N LYS A 485 -26.14 -0.50 3.64
CA LYS A 485 -26.02 -0.09 5.04
C LYS A 485 -24.58 0.23 5.43
N ASN A 486 -24.41 1.20 6.32
CA ASN A 486 -23.10 1.63 6.82
C ASN A 486 -23.05 1.51 8.34
N TRP A 487 -22.00 0.88 8.87
CA TRP A 487 -21.75 0.79 10.31
C TRP A 487 -20.37 1.32 10.64
N LEU A 488 -20.29 2.29 11.54
CA LEU A 488 -19.03 2.81 12.07
C LEU A 488 -18.79 2.37 13.53
N PHE A 489 -17.65 1.75 13.80
CA PHE A 489 -17.08 1.58 15.14
C PHE A 489 -15.98 2.62 15.33
N PHE A 490 -16.22 3.59 16.21
CA PHE A 490 -15.29 4.67 16.53
C PHE A 490 -14.88 4.61 18.00
N GLY A 491 -13.65 5.03 18.31
CA GLY A 491 -13.23 5.16 19.70
C GLY A 491 -12.10 6.16 19.91
N ASN A 492 -12.10 6.80 21.08
CA ASN A 492 -11.05 7.73 21.52
C ASN A 492 -11.04 7.81 23.07
N PRO A 493 -10.17 8.60 23.73
CA PRO A 493 -10.18 8.71 25.19
C PRO A 493 -11.50 9.22 25.77
N HIS A 494 -11.98 10.38 25.34
CA HIS A 494 -13.13 11.06 25.94
C HIS A 494 -14.19 11.47 24.92
N PHE A 495 -15.46 11.33 25.28
CA PHE A 495 -16.59 11.77 24.44
C PHE A 495 -16.55 13.28 24.16
N ILE A 496 -16.27 14.10 25.18
CA ILE A 496 -16.34 15.57 25.06
C ILE A 496 -15.13 16.12 24.30
N ASP A 497 -13.95 15.59 24.56
CA ASP A 497 -12.70 16.20 24.10
C ASP A 497 -12.20 15.64 22.77
N ASP A 498 -12.59 14.40 22.44
CA ASP A 498 -11.92 13.60 21.42
C ASP A 498 -12.87 13.03 20.35
N PHE A 499 -14.13 13.46 20.28
CA PHE A 499 -15.07 12.95 19.27
C PHE A 499 -14.89 13.64 17.91
N LEU A 500 -13.91 13.15 17.15
CA LEU A 500 -13.58 13.65 15.81
C LEU A 500 -14.79 13.63 14.89
N TYR A 501 -15.05 14.73 14.17
CA TYR A 501 -16.15 14.89 13.21
C TYR A 501 -17.56 14.60 13.75
N GLN A 502 -17.79 14.80 15.06
CA GLN A 502 -19.06 14.51 15.74
C GLN A 502 -20.31 15.00 14.99
N VAL A 503 -20.28 16.25 14.51
CA VAL A 503 -21.43 16.87 13.83
C VAL A 503 -21.74 16.16 12.51
N GLU A 504 -20.71 15.75 11.77
CA GLU A 504 -20.89 15.00 10.52
C GLU A 504 -21.51 13.63 10.77
N TRP A 505 -21.03 12.89 11.78
CA TRP A 505 -21.60 11.57 12.12
C TRP A 505 -23.06 11.67 12.56
N GLN A 506 -23.40 12.67 13.38
CA GLN A 506 -24.79 12.91 13.80
C GLN A 506 -25.69 13.23 12.61
N ARG A 507 -25.20 14.02 11.65
CA ARG A 507 -25.90 14.30 10.40
C ARG A 507 -26.14 13.01 9.61
N TYR A 508 -25.12 12.19 9.39
CA TYR A 508 -25.28 10.94 8.63
C TYR A 508 -26.21 9.93 9.29
N VAL A 509 -26.26 9.87 10.63
CA VAL A 509 -27.27 9.06 11.34
C VAL A 509 -28.67 9.61 11.10
N LYS A 510 -28.86 10.93 11.19
CA LYS A 510 -30.16 11.57 10.98
C LYS A 510 -30.67 11.40 9.54
N GLU A 511 -29.77 11.45 8.56
CA GLU A 511 -30.07 11.27 7.14
C GLU A 511 -30.24 9.79 6.75
N GLY A 512 -29.92 8.85 7.67
CA GLY A 512 -30.02 7.42 7.43
C GLY A 512 -28.86 6.82 6.62
N LEU A 513 -27.88 7.63 6.22
CA LEU A 513 -26.66 7.16 5.57
C LEU A 513 -25.87 6.23 6.52
N LEU A 514 -25.66 6.66 7.77
CA LEU A 514 -25.01 5.85 8.78
C LEU A 514 -26.06 5.05 9.55
N SER A 515 -26.25 3.79 9.16
CA SER A 515 -27.26 2.89 9.74
C SER A 515 -26.97 2.59 11.22
N ASN A 516 -25.70 2.35 11.55
CA ASN A 516 -25.26 2.05 12.91
C ASN A 516 -23.97 2.83 13.25
N ILE A 517 -23.86 3.30 14.48
CA ILE A 517 -22.62 3.84 15.04
C ILE A 517 -22.42 3.34 16.46
N ASP A 518 -21.25 2.77 16.74
CA ASP A 518 -20.86 2.29 18.06
C ASP A 518 -19.60 3.00 18.54
N LEU A 519 -19.69 3.57 19.75
CA LEU A 519 -18.69 4.48 20.30
C LEU A 519 -17.99 3.86 21.52
N ALA A 520 -16.66 3.93 21.52
CA ALA A 520 -15.80 3.40 22.59
C ALA A 520 -14.93 4.50 23.22
N TRP A 521 -15.22 4.83 24.48
CA TRP A 521 -14.50 5.85 25.24
C TRP A 521 -13.58 5.18 26.25
N SER A 522 -12.26 5.31 26.07
CA SER A 522 -11.31 4.55 26.88
C SER A 522 -11.04 5.17 28.27
N ARG A 523 -11.50 6.39 28.53
CA ARG A 523 -11.18 7.15 29.76
C ARG A 523 -12.37 7.85 30.45
N ASP A 524 -13.60 7.70 29.94
CA ASP A 524 -14.80 8.30 30.56
C ASP A 524 -15.32 7.51 31.78
N GLN A 525 -14.78 6.31 32.01
CA GLN A 525 -15.13 5.45 33.13
C GLN A 525 -13.93 4.64 33.63
N ALA A 526 -14.06 4.00 34.78
CA ALA A 526 -12.97 3.26 35.43
C ALA A 526 -12.45 2.07 34.60
N GLN A 527 -13.34 1.40 33.87
CA GLN A 527 -12.97 0.30 32.96
C GLN A 527 -12.73 0.85 31.56
N LYS A 528 -11.59 0.53 30.95
CA LYS A 528 -11.31 0.98 29.59
C LYS A 528 -12.20 0.23 28.60
N ILE A 529 -12.90 0.98 27.74
CA ILE A 529 -13.72 0.43 26.67
C ILE A 529 -13.08 0.81 25.33
N TYR A 530 -12.82 -0.19 24.49
CA TYR A 530 -12.26 -0.03 23.15
C TYR A 530 -13.20 -0.59 22.08
N VAL A 531 -12.86 -0.37 20.81
CA VAL A 531 -13.70 -0.79 19.67
C VAL A 531 -13.88 -2.32 19.62
N GLN A 532 -12.85 -3.09 19.98
CA GLN A 532 -12.93 -4.56 20.09
C GLN A 532 -13.96 -5.03 21.11
N ASP A 533 -14.21 -4.25 22.17
CA ASP A 533 -15.22 -4.58 23.17
C ASP A 533 -16.63 -4.36 22.61
N ARG A 534 -16.82 -3.25 21.88
CA ARG A 534 -18.07 -2.97 21.15
C ARG A 534 -18.36 -4.01 20.07
N ILE A 535 -17.35 -4.45 19.33
CA ILE A 535 -17.50 -5.53 18.33
C ILE A 535 -17.99 -6.82 18.99
N ARG A 536 -17.42 -7.20 20.14
CA ARG A 536 -17.86 -8.39 20.90
C ARG A 536 -19.27 -8.23 21.45
N GLU A 537 -19.61 -7.06 21.98
CA GLU A 537 -20.94 -6.72 22.47
C GLU A 537 -22.00 -6.85 21.36
N LYS A 538 -21.67 -6.38 20.16
CA LYS A 538 -22.53 -6.42 18.96
C LYS A 538 -22.35 -7.67 18.11
N GLY A 539 -21.67 -8.69 18.63
CA GLY A 539 -21.19 -9.84 17.84
C GLY A 539 -22.24 -10.55 16.98
N ALA A 540 -23.47 -10.70 17.50
CA ALA A 540 -24.56 -11.33 16.74
C ALA A 540 -24.96 -10.53 15.49
N GLU A 541 -25.02 -9.21 15.60
CA GLU A 541 -25.40 -8.33 14.49
C GLU A 541 -24.23 -8.12 13.52
N VAL A 542 -23.00 -8.01 14.02
CA VAL A 542 -21.78 -8.03 13.20
C VAL A 542 -21.75 -9.30 12.34
N TRP A 543 -21.98 -10.47 12.95
CA TRP A 543 -22.05 -11.73 12.22
C TRP A 543 -23.17 -11.75 11.18
N HIS A 544 -24.35 -11.22 11.52
CA HIS A 544 -25.47 -11.12 10.57
C HIS A 544 -25.12 -10.29 9.33
N TRP A 545 -24.41 -9.17 9.49
CA TRP A 545 -23.94 -8.35 8.36
C TRP A 545 -22.89 -9.10 7.53
N ILE A 546 -21.96 -9.82 8.19
CA ILE A 546 -20.98 -10.67 7.49
C ILE A 546 -21.67 -11.72 6.61
N GLN A 547 -22.78 -12.30 7.08
CA GLN A 547 -23.61 -13.23 6.30
C GLN A 547 -24.35 -12.56 5.14
N GLN A 548 -24.59 -11.25 5.22
CA GLN A 548 -25.16 -10.42 4.15
C GLN A 548 -24.10 -9.88 3.18
N ASN A 549 -22.97 -10.58 3.08
CA ASN A 549 -21.83 -10.20 2.24
C ASN A 549 -21.17 -8.85 2.60
N ALA A 550 -21.33 -8.35 3.84
CA ALA A 550 -20.71 -7.09 4.22
C ALA A 550 -19.19 -7.10 4.03
N HIS A 551 -18.65 -5.95 3.64
CA HIS A 551 -17.23 -5.68 3.63
C HIS A 551 -16.80 -5.05 4.96
N ILE A 552 -15.69 -5.51 5.52
CA ILE A 552 -15.12 -5.08 6.80
C ILE A 552 -13.83 -4.30 6.50
N TYR A 553 -13.72 -3.13 7.11
CA TYR A 553 -12.58 -2.25 6.98
C TYR A 553 -12.01 -1.90 8.34
N VAL A 554 -10.69 -2.00 8.51
CA VAL A 554 -9.99 -1.62 9.74
C VAL A 554 -8.91 -0.60 9.41
N CYS A 555 -8.91 0.54 10.09
CA CYS A 555 -7.89 1.57 9.90
C CYS A 555 -7.38 2.12 11.24
N GLY A 556 -6.07 2.38 11.33
CA GLY A 556 -5.41 2.94 12.51
C GLY A 556 -4.16 2.18 12.96
N ASP A 557 -3.92 2.13 14.29
CA ASP A 557 -2.69 1.55 14.87
C ASP A 557 -2.50 0.07 14.53
N ALA A 558 -1.40 -0.23 13.83
CA ALA A 558 -1.06 -1.60 13.42
C ALA A 558 -0.57 -2.49 14.58
N ARG A 559 0.08 -1.89 15.60
CA ARG A 559 0.80 -2.65 16.64
C ARG A 559 -0.13 -3.34 17.64
N HIS A 560 -1.18 -2.66 18.06
CA HIS A 560 -2.09 -3.14 19.11
C HIS A 560 -3.52 -3.24 18.57
N MET A 561 -4.06 -2.13 18.04
CA MET A 561 -5.49 -2.04 17.70
C MET A 561 -5.90 -3.03 16.62
N ALA A 562 -5.15 -3.12 15.52
CA ALA A 562 -5.45 -4.04 14.43
C ALA A 562 -5.47 -5.52 14.88
N ARG A 563 -4.54 -5.90 15.77
CA ARG A 563 -4.45 -7.25 16.34
C ARG A 563 -5.63 -7.55 17.25
N ASP A 564 -6.00 -6.62 18.12
CA ASP A 564 -7.12 -6.78 19.05
C ASP A 564 -8.48 -6.86 18.33
N VAL A 565 -8.65 -6.08 17.25
CA VAL A 565 -9.84 -6.11 16.39
C VAL A 565 -9.92 -7.44 15.64
N GLU A 566 -8.81 -7.92 15.05
CA GLU A 566 -8.79 -9.22 14.39
C GLU A 566 -9.16 -10.36 15.35
N GLN A 567 -8.64 -10.35 16.57
CA GLN A 567 -9.02 -11.31 17.62
C GLN A 567 -10.50 -11.21 17.99
N ALA A 568 -11.06 -10.00 18.07
CA ALA A 568 -12.48 -9.81 18.33
C ALA A 568 -13.36 -10.36 17.20
N LEU A 569 -12.97 -10.13 15.94
CA LEU A 569 -13.67 -10.68 14.77
C LEU A 569 -13.60 -12.20 14.75
N LEU A 570 -12.42 -12.80 15.01
CA LEU A 570 -12.28 -14.26 15.14
C LEU A 570 -13.19 -14.82 16.23
N ALA A 571 -13.27 -14.15 17.38
CA ALA A 571 -14.17 -14.56 18.47
C ALA A 571 -15.65 -14.46 18.07
N VAL A 572 -16.03 -13.42 17.31
CA VAL A 572 -17.39 -13.25 16.77
C VAL A 572 -17.73 -14.36 15.78
N VAL A 573 -16.85 -14.63 14.81
CA VAL A 573 -17.01 -15.70 13.80
C VAL A 573 -17.11 -17.07 14.48
N ALA A 574 -16.21 -17.37 15.42
CA ALA A 574 -16.24 -18.65 16.14
C ALA A 574 -17.55 -18.84 16.92
N LYS A 575 -17.96 -17.82 17.70
CA LYS A 575 -19.14 -17.89 18.56
C LYS A 575 -20.45 -17.90 17.78
N HIS A 576 -20.61 -17.00 16.81
CA HIS A 576 -21.88 -16.79 16.10
C HIS A 576 -21.98 -17.58 14.80
N GLY A 577 -20.86 -17.95 14.19
CA GLY A 577 -20.78 -18.87 13.06
C GLY A 577 -20.72 -20.35 13.44
N ASN A 578 -20.65 -20.67 14.73
CA ASN A 578 -20.51 -22.04 15.25
C ASN A 578 -19.29 -22.77 14.64
N MET A 579 -18.17 -22.05 14.58
CA MET A 579 -16.90 -22.51 14.00
C MET A 579 -15.86 -22.68 15.11
N HIS A 580 -15.00 -23.68 14.99
CA HIS A 580 -13.80 -23.75 15.84
C HIS A 580 -12.78 -22.69 15.41
N VAL A 581 -11.77 -22.44 16.26
CA VAL A 581 -10.79 -21.35 16.06
C VAL A 581 -10.08 -21.45 14.71
N GLU A 582 -9.66 -22.65 14.30
CA GLU A 582 -9.00 -22.86 13.00
C GLU A 582 -9.92 -22.53 11.82
N GLN A 583 -11.19 -22.92 11.91
CA GLN A 583 -12.19 -22.64 10.88
C GLN A 583 -12.50 -21.13 10.80
N ALA A 584 -12.53 -20.44 11.95
CA ALA A 584 -12.72 -19.00 11.99
C ALA A 584 -11.54 -18.23 11.35
N ASP A 585 -10.30 -18.70 11.56
CA ASP A 585 -9.12 -18.11 10.90
C ASP A 585 -9.10 -18.37 9.40
N GLU A 586 -9.49 -19.58 8.96
CA GLU A 586 -9.67 -19.90 7.54
C GLU A 586 -10.74 -19.01 6.91
N PHE A 587 -11.92 -18.88 7.54
CA PHE A 587 -13.01 -18.04 7.08
C PHE A 587 -12.59 -16.56 6.97
N LEU A 588 -11.90 -16.02 7.98
CA LEU A 588 -11.42 -14.64 7.92
C LEU A 588 -10.35 -14.45 6.83
N SER A 589 -9.53 -15.48 6.58
CA SER A 589 -8.56 -15.48 5.49
C SER A 589 -9.23 -15.55 4.11
N GLU A 590 -10.34 -16.27 3.98
CA GLU A 590 -11.18 -16.25 2.78
C GLU A 590 -11.77 -14.85 2.52
N LEU A 591 -12.28 -14.18 3.55
CA LEU A 591 -12.75 -12.79 3.42
C LEU A 591 -11.64 -11.84 2.94
N ARG A 592 -10.37 -12.05 3.32
CA ARG A 592 -9.24 -11.27 2.80
C ARG A 592 -9.03 -11.51 1.31
N ILE A 593 -9.07 -12.78 0.88
CA ILE A 593 -8.92 -13.18 -0.53
C ILE A 593 -10.07 -12.62 -1.38
N GLU A 594 -11.29 -12.61 -0.84
CA GLU A 594 -12.48 -12.02 -1.45
C GLU A 594 -12.49 -10.49 -1.41
N ARG A 595 -11.47 -9.85 -0.83
CA ARG A 595 -11.40 -8.40 -0.58
C ARG A 595 -12.60 -7.86 0.22
N ARG A 596 -13.18 -8.70 1.07
CA ARG A 596 -14.25 -8.38 2.01
C ARG A 596 -13.76 -8.09 3.42
N TYR A 597 -12.49 -8.35 3.71
CA TYR A 597 -11.81 -7.86 4.91
C TYR A 597 -10.52 -7.15 4.51
N GLN A 598 -10.53 -5.82 4.63
CA GLN A 598 -9.46 -4.93 4.18
C GLN A 598 -8.93 -4.10 5.35
N ARG A 599 -7.63 -3.82 5.35
CA ARG A 599 -6.99 -3.02 6.41
C ARG A 599 -6.06 -1.96 5.84
N ASP A 600 -6.12 -0.78 6.45
CA ASP A 600 -5.18 0.33 6.23
C ASP A 600 -4.59 0.74 7.58
N VAL A 601 -3.56 0.01 8.01
CA VAL A 601 -2.98 0.13 9.35
C VAL A 601 -1.51 0.51 9.28
N TYR A 602 -1.08 1.34 10.22
CA TYR A 602 0.25 1.98 10.22
C TYR A 602 0.88 2.09 11.60
#